data_AF-A0A433WRX8-F1
#
_entry.id   AF-A0A433WRX8-F1
#
_cell.length_a   1.000
_cell.length_b   1.000
_cell.length_c   1.000
_cell.angle_alpha   90.00
_cell.angle_beta   90.00
_cell.angle_gamma   90.00
#
_symmetry.space_group_name_H-M   'P 1'
#
loop_
_entity.id
_entity.type
_entity.pdbx_description
1 polymer ?
#
loop_
_entity_poly.entity_id
_entity_poly.type
_entity_poly.pdbx_seq_one_letter_code
_entity_poly.pdbx_strand_id
1 'polypeptide(L)'
;MLNSMALLDTTIKRTTTIGGAILALTLAGCESRARQDPFPRANSLSAAQMPAVSSAHMYHASTKTETSSPVAYHEPPTFSFADRPLSENITTALELADYRQALRQAGMFPRLGRNGPFTVFAMPNEPFERYAAQIPGGLMAPANARQLQQLLGYSIIRGNWTPQRLTRAMARLKSDKIGLKTLSGDMMIIQRESATGQFVLSNQTGRIVKLWLNGAPQSNGTLYITQDILPPRG
;
A
#
# COMPACT_ATOMS: atom_id res chain seq x y z
N MET A 1 61.81 23.00 -29.36
CA MET A 1 62.05 22.53 -30.75
C MET A 1 60.75 21.88 -31.22
N LEU A 2 59.75 22.68 -31.62
CA LEU A 2 59.45 23.06 -33.01
C LEU A 2 59.45 21.89 -34.00
N ASN A 3 58.25 21.48 -34.44
CA ASN A 3 57.85 21.39 -35.85
C ASN A 3 56.30 21.22 -35.89
N SER A 4 55.53 22.18 -36.41
CA SER A 4 55.25 22.48 -37.83
C SER A 4 54.21 21.49 -38.41
N MET A 5 52.92 21.79 -38.58
CA MET A 5 52.19 22.80 -39.38
C MET A 5 52.00 22.40 -40.87
N ALA A 6 50.78 22.66 -41.37
CA ALA A 6 50.21 22.55 -42.74
C ALA A 6 49.47 21.23 -43.08
N LEU A 7 48.14 21.16 -43.29
CA LEU A 7 47.21 21.81 -44.26
C LEU A 7 47.51 21.54 -45.73
N LEU A 8 46.55 20.91 -46.44
CA LEU A 8 46.05 21.21 -47.81
C LEU A 8 45.00 20.12 -48.16
N ASP A 9 43.70 20.41 -48.24
CA ASP A 9 42.95 21.13 -49.30
C ASP A 9 42.55 20.18 -50.46
N THR A 10 41.25 20.01 -50.70
CA THR A 10 40.57 20.30 -51.99
C THR A 10 39.17 19.67 -52.12
N THR A 11 38.21 20.56 -52.31
CA THR A 11 36.83 20.39 -52.78
C THR A 11 36.72 19.87 -54.21
N ILE A 12 35.80 18.93 -54.53
CA ILE A 12 35.26 18.74 -55.90
C ILE A 12 33.73 18.43 -55.90
N LYS A 13 32.98 19.48 -56.30
CA LYS A 13 31.84 19.61 -57.25
C LYS A 13 30.53 18.80 -57.16
N ARG A 14 29.47 19.62 -57.12
CA ARG A 14 28.04 19.45 -57.48
C ARG A 14 27.78 18.78 -58.84
N THR A 15 26.65 18.08 -58.96
CA THR A 15 25.79 18.14 -60.17
C THR A 15 24.31 17.91 -59.81
N THR A 16 23.48 18.81 -60.32
CA THR A 16 22.02 18.89 -60.23
C THR A 16 21.42 18.35 -61.54
N THR A 17 20.29 17.63 -61.48
CA THR A 17 19.38 17.53 -62.64
C THR A 17 17.92 17.47 -62.18
N ILE A 18 17.15 18.38 -62.79
CA ILE A 18 15.73 18.66 -62.64
C ILE A 18 15.00 17.94 -63.79
N GLY A 19 13.80 17.41 -63.55
CA GLY A 19 12.87 17.14 -64.65
C GLY A 19 11.73 16.18 -64.31
N GLY A 20 10.48 16.66 -64.45
CA GLY A 20 9.33 15.79 -64.73
C GLY A 20 8.16 15.93 -63.75
N ALA A 21 7.25 16.86 -64.02
CA ALA A 21 5.96 16.99 -63.38
C ALA A 21 4.95 15.94 -63.88
N ILE A 22 4.31 15.21 -62.98
CA ILE A 22 3.02 14.52 -63.21
C ILE A 22 2.18 14.75 -61.95
N LEU A 23 1.20 15.66 -62.04
CA LEU A 23 0.23 15.93 -61.00
C LEU A 23 -0.98 15.00 -61.21
N ALA A 24 -0.93 13.80 -60.62
CA ALA A 24 -2.09 12.92 -60.50
C ALA A 24 -2.80 13.23 -59.17
N LEU A 25 -3.95 13.90 -59.22
CA LEU A 25 -4.86 14.00 -58.07
C LEU A 25 -5.49 12.63 -57.82
N THR A 26 -4.85 11.82 -56.98
CA THR A 26 -5.50 10.69 -56.34
C THR A 26 -6.26 11.21 -55.11
N LEU A 27 -7.59 11.07 -55.11
CA LEU A 27 -8.38 11.18 -53.90
C LEU A 27 -8.03 10.00 -52.97
N ALA A 28 -6.89 10.10 -52.28
CA ALA A 28 -6.65 9.30 -51.10
C ALA A 28 -7.51 9.90 -49.99
N GLY A 29 -8.64 9.27 -49.70
CA GLY A 29 -9.37 9.54 -48.47
C GLY A 29 -8.38 9.48 -47.31
N CYS A 30 -8.31 10.55 -46.52
CA CYS A 30 -7.65 10.52 -45.22
C CYS A 30 -8.48 9.61 -44.31
N GLU A 31 -8.34 8.30 -44.49
CA GLU A 31 -8.75 7.34 -43.48
C GLU A 31 -7.80 7.57 -42.31
N SER A 32 -8.26 8.38 -41.35
CA SER A 32 -7.58 8.51 -40.07
C SER A 32 -7.56 7.12 -39.47
N ARG A 33 -6.44 6.40 -39.62
CA ARG A 33 -6.09 5.27 -38.78
C ARG A 33 -6.10 5.83 -37.36
N ALA A 34 -7.22 5.69 -36.67
CA ALA A 34 -7.28 5.74 -35.23
C ALA A 34 -6.34 4.62 -34.78
N ARG A 35 -5.04 4.94 -34.70
CA ARG A 35 -4.06 4.21 -33.94
C ARG A 35 -4.71 4.13 -32.56
N GLN A 36 -5.22 2.96 -32.22
CA GLN A 36 -5.22 2.55 -30.83
C GLN A 36 -3.74 2.58 -30.45
N ASP A 37 -3.25 3.73 -29.99
CA ASP A 37 -1.95 3.79 -29.36
C ASP A 37 -2.06 2.79 -28.22
N PRO A 38 -1.34 1.65 -28.27
CA PRO A 38 -1.31 0.78 -27.12
C PRO A 38 -0.59 1.61 -26.08
N PHE A 39 -1.33 2.21 -25.13
CA PHE A 39 -0.71 2.89 -24.00
C PHE A 39 0.27 1.89 -23.40
N PRO A 40 1.60 2.07 -23.55
CA PRO A 40 2.56 1.18 -22.92
C PRO A 40 2.71 1.67 -21.47
N ARG A 41 1.59 1.77 -20.76
CA ARG A 41 1.59 1.74 -19.31
C ARG A 41 1.68 0.25 -19.03
N ALA A 42 2.87 -0.23 -18.73
CA ALA A 42 2.99 -1.54 -18.13
C ALA A 42 2.03 -1.55 -16.93
N ASN A 43 0.98 -2.39 -16.99
CA ASN A 43 0.22 -2.73 -15.80
C ASN A 43 1.23 -3.42 -14.88
N SER A 44 1.89 -2.64 -14.02
CA SER A 44 2.72 -3.20 -12.96
C SER A 44 1.77 -3.75 -11.92
N LEU A 45 1.27 -4.97 -12.16
CA LEU A 45 0.46 -5.72 -11.22
C LEU A 45 1.38 -6.28 -10.12
N SER A 46 2.09 -5.40 -9.41
CA SER A 46 2.73 -5.79 -8.16
C SER A 46 1.60 -6.01 -7.17
N ALA A 47 1.40 -7.28 -6.83
CA ALA A 47 0.41 -7.73 -5.87
C ALA A 47 1.13 -8.30 -4.65
N ALA A 48 0.67 -7.96 -3.47
CA ALA A 48 1.07 -8.61 -2.23
C ALA A 48 -0.11 -9.42 -1.69
N GLN A 49 0.13 -10.68 -1.34
CA GLN A 49 -0.90 -11.50 -0.70
C GLN A 49 -1.28 -10.88 0.65
N MET A 50 -2.58 -10.83 0.94
CA MET A 50 -3.14 -10.40 2.22
C MET A 50 -3.27 -11.61 3.17
N PRO A 51 -3.40 -11.40 4.49
CA PRO A 51 -3.62 -12.50 5.42
C PRO A 51 -4.85 -13.29 4.99
N ALA A 52 -4.75 -14.61 5.14
CA ALA A 52 -5.82 -15.50 4.78
C ALA A 52 -6.83 -15.53 5.93
N VAL A 53 -8.07 -15.11 5.66
CA VAL A 53 -9.18 -15.39 6.57
C VAL A 53 -9.36 -16.88 6.47
N SER A 54 -9.08 -17.59 7.56
CA SER A 54 -9.38 -19.00 7.60
C SER A 54 -10.84 -19.16 8.04
N SER A 55 -11.74 -19.31 7.07
CA SER A 55 -13.10 -19.81 7.31
C SER A 55 -13.13 -21.12 8.10
N ALA A 56 -12.02 -21.86 8.18
CA ALA A 56 -11.91 -23.03 9.05
C ALA A 56 -12.07 -22.69 10.54
N HIS A 57 -11.84 -21.43 10.96
CA HIS A 57 -12.08 -20.99 12.34
C HIS A 57 -13.57 -20.78 12.67
N MET A 58 -14.46 -20.75 11.67
CA MET A 58 -15.91 -20.62 11.87
C MET A 58 -16.61 -21.98 11.98
N TYR A 59 -15.95 -23.07 11.58
CA TYR A 59 -16.50 -24.41 11.74
C TYR A 59 -16.48 -24.81 13.21
N HIS A 60 -17.66 -25.14 13.71
CA HIS A 60 -17.85 -25.85 14.97
C HIS A 60 -18.72 -27.08 14.73
N ALA A 61 -18.64 -28.07 15.61
CA ALA A 61 -19.56 -29.20 15.57
C ALA A 61 -21.00 -28.67 15.77
N SER A 62 -21.92 -29.10 14.90
CA SER A 62 -23.33 -28.70 15.00
C SER A 62 -23.90 -29.01 16.39
N THR A 63 -24.72 -28.10 16.91
CA THR A 63 -25.47 -28.27 18.16
C THR A 63 -26.96 -28.49 17.86
N LYS A 64 -27.78 -28.77 18.87
CA LYS A 64 -29.24 -28.92 18.68
C LYS A 64 -29.92 -27.64 18.17
N THR A 65 -29.30 -26.48 18.37
CA THR A 65 -29.84 -25.16 18.06
C THR A 65 -29.17 -24.50 16.86
N GLU A 66 -27.97 -24.94 16.47
CA GLU A 66 -27.20 -24.37 15.37
C GLU A 66 -26.58 -25.45 14.50
N THR A 67 -26.81 -25.35 13.19
CA THR A 67 -26.20 -26.25 12.20
C THR A 67 -24.95 -25.59 11.63
N SER A 68 -23.83 -26.32 11.65
CA SER A 68 -22.54 -25.90 11.12
C SER A 68 -21.93 -27.04 10.29
N SER A 69 -21.54 -26.73 9.05
CA SER A 69 -20.97 -27.68 8.08
C SER A 69 -19.49 -27.40 7.83
N PRO A 70 -18.64 -28.44 7.65
CA PRO A 70 -17.24 -28.26 7.29
C PRO A 70 -17.10 -27.46 5.98
N VAL A 71 -16.10 -26.59 5.92
CA VAL A 71 -15.82 -25.78 4.72
C VAL A 71 -15.35 -26.71 3.59
N ALA A 72 -16.13 -26.79 2.51
CA ALA A 72 -15.85 -27.69 1.38
C ALA A 72 -14.73 -27.22 0.44
N TYR A 73 -14.42 -25.92 0.44
CA TYR A 73 -13.45 -25.30 -0.46
C TYR A 73 -12.51 -24.38 0.30
N HIS A 74 -11.22 -24.39 -0.07
CA HIS A 74 -10.27 -23.43 0.48
C HIS A 74 -10.62 -22.02 -0.01
N GLU A 75 -10.50 -21.04 0.87
CA GLU A 75 -10.74 -19.65 0.54
C GLU A 75 -9.64 -19.14 -0.39
N PRO A 76 -9.97 -18.55 -1.55
CA PRO A 76 -8.96 -18.05 -2.47
C PRO A 76 -8.18 -16.91 -1.80
N PRO A 77 -6.85 -16.81 -2.03
CA PRO A 77 -6.05 -15.75 -1.44
C PRO A 77 -6.52 -14.38 -1.92
N THR A 78 -6.64 -13.43 -0.99
CA THR A 78 -6.88 -12.03 -1.33
C THR A 78 -5.55 -11.32 -1.60
N PHE A 79 -5.53 -10.40 -2.56
CA PHE A 79 -4.34 -9.65 -2.94
C PHE A 79 -4.56 -8.14 -2.79
N SER A 80 -3.50 -7.46 -2.38
CA SER A 80 -3.38 -6.00 -2.35
C SER A 80 -2.53 -5.54 -3.54
N PHE A 81 -3.09 -4.65 -4.38
CA PHE A 81 -2.45 -4.20 -5.61
C PHE A 81 -1.84 -2.80 -5.48
N ALA A 82 -0.66 -2.60 -6.07
CA ALA A 82 0.11 -1.35 -5.95
C ALA A 82 -0.52 -0.13 -6.61
N ASP A 83 -1.31 -0.33 -7.67
CA ASP A 83 -2.01 0.70 -8.43
C ASP A 83 -3.32 1.16 -7.77
N ARG A 84 -3.82 0.38 -6.82
CA ARG A 84 -5.04 0.70 -6.06
C ARG A 84 -4.74 1.58 -4.85
N PRO A 85 -5.66 2.49 -4.48
CA PRO A 85 -5.52 3.28 -3.27
C PRO A 85 -5.77 2.43 -2.03
N LEU A 86 -5.25 2.88 -0.89
CA LEU A 86 -5.41 2.26 0.42
C LEU A 86 -6.87 1.91 0.73
N SER A 87 -7.80 2.84 0.47
CA SER A 87 -9.22 2.62 0.73
C SER A 87 -9.80 1.45 -0.06
N GLU A 88 -9.33 1.22 -1.28
CA GLU A 88 -9.82 0.15 -2.14
C GLU A 88 -9.28 -1.21 -1.67
N ASN A 89 -7.96 -1.34 -1.49
CA ASN A 89 -7.37 -2.59 -0.99
C ASN A 89 -7.88 -2.96 0.42
N ILE A 90 -8.11 -1.98 1.30
CA ILE A 90 -8.76 -2.22 2.61
C ILE A 90 -10.22 -2.67 2.43
N THR A 91 -10.92 -2.21 1.39
CA THR A 91 -12.31 -2.63 1.14
C THR A 91 -12.41 -4.05 0.62
N THR A 92 -11.46 -4.47 -0.23
CA THR A 92 -11.43 -5.81 -0.80
C THR A 92 -10.91 -6.87 0.17
N ALA A 93 -10.18 -6.45 1.22
CA ALA A 93 -9.67 -7.33 2.25
C ALA A 93 -10.76 -7.76 3.23
N LEU A 94 -11.15 -9.03 3.18
CA LEU A 94 -12.11 -9.62 4.11
C LEU A 94 -11.59 -9.54 5.57
N GLU A 95 -10.28 -9.71 5.77
CA GLU A 95 -9.62 -9.62 7.09
C GLU A 95 -9.62 -8.25 7.74
N LEU A 96 -9.97 -7.20 6.99
CA LEU A 96 -9.98 -5.83 7.46
C LEU A 96 -11.40 -5.29 7.53
N ALA A 97 -12.41 -6.15 7.48
CA ALA A 97 -13.82 -5.77 7.48
C ALA A 97 -14.19 -4.90 8.68
N ASP A 98 -13.78 -5.29 9.90
CA ASP A 98 -14.08 -4.55 11.13
C ASP A 98 -13.30 -3.24 11.21
N TYR A 99 -12.01 -3.30 10.87
CA TYR A 99 -11.17 -2.11 10.79
C TYR A 99 -11.73 -1.07 9.80
N ARG A 100 -12.21 -1.52 8.63
CA ARG A 100 -12.89 -0.68 7.64
C ARG A 100 -14.17 -0.07 8.20
N GLN A 101 -15.01 -0.85 8.88
CA GLN A 101 -16.24 -0.34 9.50
C GLN A 101 -15.90 0.72 10.56
N ALA A 102 -14.92 0.45 11.41
CA ALA A 102 -14.43 1.36 12.43
C ALA A 102 -13.90 2.67 11.83
N LEU A 103 -13.10 2.61 10.75
CA LEU A 103 -12.63 3.79 10.02
C LEU A 103 -13.77 4.62 9.41
N ARG A 104 -14.85 3.98 8.96
CA ARG A 104 -16.04 4.68 8.45
C ARG A 104 -16.79 5.38 9.59
N GLN A 105 -17.02 4.69 10.71
CA GLN A 105 -17.65 5.27 11.90
C GLN A 105 -16.86 6.46 12.46
N ALA A 106 -15.52 6.38 12.44
CA ALA A 106 -14.64 7.46 12.89
C ALA A 106 -14.44 8.60 11.86
N GLY A 107 -15.03 8.52 10.66
CA GLY A 107 -14.87 9.53 9.61
C GLY A 107 -13.42 9.65 9.09
N MET A 108 -12.63 8.58 9.18
CA MET A 108 -11.24 8.53 8.71
C MET A 108 -11.13 7.89 7.33
N PHE A 109 -12.05 6.99 6.99
CA PHE A 109 -12.03 6.25 5.73
C PHE A 109 -11.98 7.13 4.46
N PRO A 110 -12.78 8.22 4.34
CA PRO A 110 -12.71 9.08 3.15
C PRO A 110 -11.37 9.79 2.98
N ARG A 111 -10.67 10.09 4.09
CA ARG A 111 -9.35 10.75 4.06
C ARG A 111 -8.29 9.83 3.46
N LEU A 112 -8.36 8.53 3.76
CA LEU A 112 -7.43 7.52 3.23
C LEU A 112 -7.58 7.28 1.72
N GLY A 113 -8.69 7.68 1.09
CA GLY A 113 -8.89 7.53 -0.35
C GLY A 113 -8.38 8.71 -1.20
N ARG A 114 -8.17 9.89 -0.60
CA ARG A 114 -7.91 11.13 -1.35
C ARG A 114 -6.71 11.95 -0.88
N ASN A 115 -6.37 11.92 0.40
CA ASN A 115 -5.49 12.94 1.00
C ASN A 115 -4.03 12.50 1.13
N GLY A 116 -3.26 12.55 0.05
CA GLY A 116 -1.81 12.38 0.11
C GLY A 116 -1.33 11.01 0.57
N PRO A 117 0.00 10.80 0.65
CA PRO A 117 0.51 9.50 1.01
C PRO A 117 0.31 9.21 2.50
N PHE A 118 -0.33 8.07 2.80
CA PHE A 118 -0.41 7.55 4.16
C PHE A 118 0.36 6.25 4.30
N THR A 119 0.81 5.98 5.51
CA THR A 119 1.25 4.64 5.91
C THR A 119 0.25 4.13 6.92
N VAL A 120 -0.44 3.03 6.59
CA VAL A 120 -1.50 2.46 7.41
C VAL A 120 -1.04 1.13 7.96
N PHE A 121 -1.11 0.98 9.29
CA PHE A 121 -0.91 -0.27 10.00
C PHE A 121 -2.29 -0.87 10.30
N ALA A 122 -2.83 -1.57 9.31
CA ALA A 122 -4.17 -2.13 9.40
C ALA A 122 -4.20 -3.30 10.40
N MET A 123 -5.30 -3.36 11.14
CA MET A 123 -5.54 -4.34 12.20
C MET A 123 -6.51 -5.41 11.69
N PRO A 124 -6.13 -6.70 11.71
CA PRO A 124 -7.04 -7.78 11.31
C PRO A 124 -8.25 -7.90 12.22
N ASN A 125 -9.31 -8.54 11.72
CA ASN A 125 -10.58 -8.73 12.44
C ASN A 125 -10.38 -9.43 13.79
N GLU A 126 -9.72 -10.59 13.85
CA GLU A 126 -9.59 -11.37 15.09
C GLU A 126 -8.92 -10.58 16.25
N PRO A 127 -7.74 -9.96 16.08
CA PRO A 127 -7.19 -9.09 17.13
C PRO A 127 -8.10 -7.92 17.50
N PHE A 128 -8.79 -7.33 16.50
CA PHE A 128 -9.66 -6.17 16.71
C PHE A 128 -10.89 -6.54 17.54
N GLU A 129 -11.56 -7.63 17.23
CA GLU A 129 -12.70 -8.17 17.98
C GLU A 129 -12.30 -8.53 19.42
N ARG A 130 -11.16 -9.23 19.59
CA ARG A 130 -10.64 -9.56 20.93
C ARG A 130 -10.39 -8.31 21.78
N TYR A 131 -9.80 -7.28 21.18
CA TYR A 131 -9.57 -6.02 21.88
C TYR A 131 -10.88 -5.26 22.14
N ALA A 132 -11.83 -5.29 21.21
CA ALA A 132 -13.13 -4.65 21.37
C ALA A 132 -13.97 -5.28 22.49
N ALA A 133 -13.87 -6.60 22.68
CA ALA A 133 -14.55 -7.34 23.75
C ALA A 133 -13.96 -7.05 25.15
N GLN A 134 -12.69 -6.63 25.24
CA GLN A 134 -12.07 -6.24 26.51
C GLN A 134 -12.56 -4.87 27.01
N ILE A 135 -13.17 -4.06 26.14
CA ILE A 135 -13.63 -2.72 26.48
C ILE A 135 -15.08 -2.80 26.98
N PRO A 136 -15.38 -2.33 28.21
CA PRO A 136 -16.74 -2.30 28.72
C PRO A 136 -17.68 -1.53 27.77
N GLY A 137 -18.80 -2.18 27.41
CA GLY A 137 -19.76 -1.64 26.46
C GLY A 137 -19.36 -1.73 24.98
N GLY A 138 -18.15 -2.23 24.67
CA GLY A 138 -17.66 -2.45 23.32
C GLY A 138 -16.99 -1.22 22.70
N LEU A 139 -15.88 -1.42 21.99
CA LEU A 139 -15.11 -0.33 21.38
C LEU A 139 -15.91 0.52 20.37
N MET A 140 -16.88 -0.09 19.67
CA MET A 140 -17.71 0.59 18.67
C MET A 140 -18.91 1.33 19.28
N ALA A 141 -19.11 1.27 20.60
CA ALA A 141 -20.18 2.01 21.25
C ALA A 141 -19.95 3.54 21.17
N PRO A 142 -21.03 4.34 21.09
CA PRO A 142 -20.91 5.80 21.05
C PRO A 142 -20.14 6.39 22.24
N ALA A 143 -20.29 5.79 23.42
CA ALA A 143 -19.56 6.18 24.63
C ALA A 143 -18.03 6.06 24.48
N ASN A 144 -17.57 5.13 23.63
CA ASN A 144 -16.15 4.84 23.39
C ASN A 144 -15.61 5.48 22.11
N ALA A 145 -16.38 6.37 21.46
CA ALA A 145 -16.00 6.98 20.18
C ALA A 145 -14.63 7.69 20.21
N ARG A 146 -14.29 8.34 21.32
CA ARG A 146 -12.98 9.01 21.48
C ARG A 146 -11.83 7.99 21.53
N GLN A 147 -12.02 6.89 22.26
CA GLN A 147 -11.04 5.81 22.34
C GLN A 147 -10.86 5.14 20.98
N LEU A 148 -11.95 4.92 20.24
CA LEU A 148 -11.92 4.39 18.88
C LEU A 148 -11.15 5.31 17.93
N GLN A 149 -11.44 6.61 17.95
CA GLN A 149 -10.71 7.59 17.14
C GLN A 149 -9.22 7.63 17.46
N GLN A 150 -8.86 7.51 18.75
CA GLN A 150 -7.46 7.50 19.16
C GLN A 150 -6.75 6.23 18.69
N LEU A 151 -7.37 5.06 18.82
CA LEU A 151 -6.82 3.79 18.35
C LEU A 151 -6.60 3.80 16.83
N LEU A 152 -7.63 4.19 16.06
CA LEU A 152 -7.54 4.25 14.61
C LEU A 152 -6.55 5.33 14.15
N GLY A 153 -6.51 6.48 14.82
CA GLY A 153 -5.53 7.53 14.54
C GLY A 153 -4.09 7.08 14.81
N TYR A 154 -3.88 6.24 15.82
CA TYR A 154 -2.56 5.68 16.12
C TYR A 154 -2.10 4.71 15.02
N SER A 155 -3.03 4.00 14.36
CA SER A 155 -2.70 3.09 13.26
C SER A 155 -2.25 3.79 11.96
N ILE A 156 -2.37 5.11 11.85
CA ILE A 156 -2.11 5.84 10.60
C ILE A 156 -0.99 6.87 10.80
N ILE A 157 -0.04 6.87 9.89
CA ILE A 157 1.08 7.81 9.85
C ILE A 157 1.03 8.61 8.54
N ARG A 158 1.31 9.91 8.62
CA ARG A 158 1.43 10.75 7.41
C ARG A 158 2.74 10.47 6.69
N GLY A 159 2.68 10.43 5.36
CA GLY A 159 3.83 10.18 4.50
C GLY A 159 3.88 8.74 4.01
N ASN A 160 4.61 8.53 2.92
CA ASN A 160 4.84 7.21 2.34
C ASN A 160 6.09 6.57 2.97
N TRP A 161 5.91 5.72 3.97
CA TRP A 161 6.97 5.00 4.67
C TRP A 161 7.08 3.57 4.14
N THR A 162 7.73 3.42 2.98
CA THR A 162 8.01 2.09 2.43
C THR A 162 9.10 1.37 3.26
N PRO A 163 9.21 0.04 3.19
CA PRO A 163 10.29 -0.71 3.86
C PRO A 163 11.70 -0.18 3.52
N GLN A 164 11.92 0.22 2.26
CA GLN A 164 13.19 0.79 1.81
C GLN A 164 13.41 2.20 2.37
N ARG A 165 12.35 3.00 2.54
CA ARG A 165 12.47 4.33 3.16
C ARG A 165 12.76 4.20 4.66
N LEU A 166 12.08 3.30 5.36
CA LEU A 166 12.34 3.01 6.78
C LEU A 166 13.78 2.55 6.98
N THR A 167 14.25 1.60 6.17
CA THR A 167 15.64 1.11 6.20
C THR A 167 16.64 2.25 6.02
N ARG A 168 16.44 3.12 5.01
CA ARG A 168 17.31 4.27 4.77
C ARG A 168 17.27 5.30 5.90
N ALA A 169 16.10 5.54 6.48
CA ALA A 169 15.96 6.48 7.59
C ALA A 169 16.67 5.98 8.85
N MET A 170 16.50 4.69 9.20
CA MET A 170 17.21 4.04 10.31
C MET A 170 18.74 4.08 10.11
N ALA A 171 19.23 3.76 8.90
CA ALA A 171 20.65 3.82 8.59
C ALA A 171 21.24 5.23 8.78
N ARG A 172 20.49 6.28 8.39
CA ARG A 172 20.90 7.68 8.60
C ARG A 172 20.94 8.07 10.07
N LEU A 173 20.01 7.54 10.87
CA LEU A 173 19.96 7.76 12.31
C LEU A 173 20.98 6.92 13.09
N LYS A 174 21.68 5.98 12.41
CA LYS A 174 22.55 4.98 13.05
C LYS A 174 21.83 4.25 14.19
N SER A 175 20.55 3.96 13.99
CA SER A 175 19.68 3.31 14.98
C SER A 175 18.76 2.32 14.29
N ASP A 176 18.53 1.17 14.94
CA ASP A 176 17.56 0.17 14.49
C ASP A 176 16.10 0.56 14.81
N LYS A 177 15.90 1.75 15.38
CA LYS A 177 14.58 2.26 15.77
C LYS A 177 14.32 3.63 15.15
N ILE A 178 13.06 3.88 14.81
CA ILE A 178 12.58 5.19 14.37
C ILE A 178 11.22 5.47 15.01
N GLY A 179 11.09 6.64 15.65
CA GLY A 179 9.82 7.13 16.16
C GLY A 179 9.11 7.97 15.11
N LEU A 180 7.88 7.62 14.78
CA LEU A 180 7.05 8.33 13.81
C LEU A 180 5.77 8.83 14.48
N LYS A 181 5.39 10.09 14.18
CA LYS A 181 4.18 10.69 14.71
C LYS A 181 2.95 10.19 13.97
N THR A 182 2.00 9.64 14.72
CA THR A 182 0.74 9.12 14.18
C THR A 182 -0.32 10.22 14.04
N LEU A 183 -1.46 9.92 13.41
CA LEU A 183 -2.59 10.86 13.35
C LEU A 183 -3.24 11.11 14.71
N SER A 184 -3.10 10.21 15.70
CA SER A 184 -3.55 10.49 17.07
C SER A 184 -2.66 11.53 17.79
N GLY A 185 -1.45 11.77 17.27
CA GLY A 185 -0.45 12.65 17.85
C GLY A 185 0.57 11.95 18.72
N ASP A 186 0.31 10.72 19.15
CA ASP A 186 1.25 9.87 19.89
C ASP A 186 2.34 9.31 18.94
N MET A 187 3.51 8.96 19.50
CA MET A 187 4.64 8.43 18.74
C MET A 187 4.56 6.91 18.65
N MET A 188 4.54 6.37 17.44
CA MET A 188 4.72 4.95 17.18
C MET A 188 6.18 4.67 16.86
N ILE A 189 6.76 3.65 17.49
CA ILE A 189 8.14 3.26 17.27
C ILE A 189 8.13 2.08 16.29
N ILE A 190 8.88 2.19 15.21
CA ILE A 190 9.16 1.10 14.30
C ILE A 190 10.60 0.68 14.55
N GLN A 191 10.82 -0.61 14.78
CA GLN A 191 12.13 -1.15 15.09
C GLN A 191 12.43 -2.37 14.23
N ARG A 192 13.70 -2.57 13.89
CA ARG A 192 14.17 -3.80 13.24
C ARG A 192 14.45 -4.84 14.32
N GLU A 193 13.82 -6.01 14.21
CA GLU A 193 14.09 -7.15 15.08
C GLU A 193 15.45 -7.76 14.73
N SER A 194 16.36 -7.87 15.71
CA SER A 194 17.73 -8.33 15.47
C SER A 194 17.81 -9.80 15.03
N ALA A 195 16.85 -10.63 15.43
CA ALA A 195 16.85 -12.06 15.12
C ALA A 195 16.42 -12.37 13.66
N THR A 196 15.40 -11.67 13.17
CA THR A 196 14.78 -11.95 11.86
C THR A 196 15.07 -10.88 10.81
N GLY A 197 15.55 -9.70 11.23
CA GLY A 197 15.69 -8.52 10.38
C GLY A 197 14.37 -7.88 9.96
N GLN A 198 13.22 -8.38 10.44
CA GLN A 198 11.89 -7.87 10.12
C GLN A 198 11.55 -6.61 10.93
N PHE A 199 10.61 -5.82 10.43
CA PHE A 199 10.10 -4.68 11.20
C PHE A 199 9.05 -5.16 12.20
N VAL A 200 9.13 -4.63 13.42
CA VAL A 200 8.11 -4.77 14.45
C VAL A 200 7.74 -3.37 14.95
N LEU A 201 6.52 -3.24 15.45
CA LEU A 201 5.99 -2.00 16.00
C LEU A 201 6.07 -2.05 17.51
N SER A 202 6.33 -0.91 18.15
CA SER A 202 6.21 -0.75 19.59
C SER A 202 5.59 0.58 19.95
N ASN A 203 4.89 0.59 21.09
CA ASN A 203 4.31 1.79 21.68
C ASN A 203 5.17 2.30 22.84
N GLN A 204 4.73 3.39 23.46
CA GLN A 204 5.42 4.00 24.59
C GLN A 204 5.38 3.14 25.87
N THR A 205 4.46 2.18 25.96
CA THR A 205 4.36 1.25 27.10
C THR A 205 5.21 0.00 26.93
N GLY A 206 5.95 -0.13 25.82
CA GLY A 206 6.82 -1.26 25.53
C GLY A 206 6.11 -2.50 24.98
N ARG A 207 4.80 -2.43 24.67
CA ARG A 207 4.12 -3.51 23.93
C ARG A 207 4.68 -3.57 22.52
N ILE A 208 5.01 -4.77 22.06
CA ILE A 208 5.58 -5.03 20.74
C ILE A 208 4.58 -5.84 19.92
N VAL A 209 4.40 -5.48 18.65
CA VAL A 209 3.54 -6.18 17.71
C VAL A 209 4.31 -6.46 16.43
N LYS A 210 4.24 -7.70 15.96
CA LYS A 210 4.85 -8.13 14.70
C LYS A 210 3.96 -7.80 13.50
N LEU A 211 4.56 -7.75 12.32
CA LEU A 211 3.86 -7.50 11.07
C LEU A 211 3.60 -8.81 10.34
N TRP A 212 2.40 -8.96 9.81
CA TRP A 212 2.08 -10.02 8.87
C TRP A 212 2.41 -9.57 7.44
N LEU A 213 1.96 -8.37 7.05
CA LEU A 213 2.29 -7.76 5.75
C LEU A 213 3.32 -6.65 5.94
N ASN A 214 4.51 -6.86 5.39
CA ASN A 214 5.65 -5.95 5.55
C ASN A 214 5.72 -4.87 4.47
N GLY A 215 4.65 -4.07 4.34
CA GLY A 215 4.67 -2.84 3.55
C GLY A 215 4.41 -3.04 2.06
N ALA A 216 3.17 -3.37 1.72
CA ALA A 216 2.71 -3.41 0.35
C ALA A 216 2.56 -1.98 -0.20
N PRO A 217 3.14 -1.66 -1.37
CA PRO A 217 2.96 -0.36 -2.01
C PRO A 217 1.51 -0.15 -2.40
N GLN A 218 1.06 1.10 -2.40
CA GLN A 218 -0.29 1.54 -2.78
C GLN A 218 -0.17 2.83 -3.59
N SER A 219 -1.17 3.17 -4.40
CA SER A 219 -1.08 4.37 -5.25
C SER A 219 -1.02 5.66 -4.43
N ASN A 220 -1.50 5.63 -3.18
CA ASN A 220 -1.46 6.74 -2.25
C ASN A 220 -0.82 6.37 -0.90
N GLY A 221 0.18 5.48 -0.89
CA GLY A 221 0.84 5.14 0.38
C GLY A 221 1.53 3.79 0.45
N THR A 222 1.59 3.28 1.68
CA THR A 222 2.05 1.91 1.99
C THR A 222 1.07 1.27 2.98
N LEU A 223 0.67 0.04 2.70
CA LEU A 223 -0.17 -0.78 3.58
C LEU A 223 0.68 -1.79 4.34
N TYR A 224 0.58 -1.75 5.66
CA TYR A 224 1.10 -2.76 6.57
C TYR A 224 -0.07 -3.45 7.25
N ILE A 225 0.11 -4.71 7.65
CA ILE A 225 -0.87 -5.45 8.44
C ILE A 225 -0.18 -6.00 9.67
N THR A 226 -0.74 -5.72 10.84
CA THR A 226 -0.22 -6.18 12.12
C THR A 226 -0.74 -7.58 12.46
N GLN A 227 -0.01 -8.30 13.31
CA GLN A 227 -0.49 -9.58 13.86
C GLN A 227 -1.41 -9.41 15.08
N ASP A 228 -1.35 -8.23 15.73
CA ASP A 228 -2.14 -7.91 16.92
C ASP A 228 -2.45 -6.40 16.97
N ILE A 229 -3.23 -5.97 17.96
CA ILE A 229 -3.55 -4.56 18.23
C ILE A 229 -2.41 -3.92 19.02
N LEU A 230 -1.96 -2.76 18.55
CA LEU A 230 -1.02 -1.90 19.28
C LEU A 230 -1.76 -0.66 19.79
N PRO A 231 -2.26 -0.66 21.05
CA PRO A 231 -2.93 0.51 21.60
C PRO A 231 -1.93 1.66 21.86
N PRO A 232 -2.37 2.92 21.73
CA PRO A 232 -1.52 4.10 21.93
C PRO A 232 -1.06 4.24 23.39
N ARG A 233 -1.96 3.94 24.33
CA ARG A 233 -1.73 3.90 25.79
C ARG A 233 -2.35 2.61 26.31
N GLY A 234 -1.65 1.96 27.25
CA GLY A 234 -2.06 0.68 27.84
C GLY A 234 -3.38 0.77 28.58
#